data_AF-A0A0M9WAR6-F1
#
_entry.id   AF-A0A0M9WAR6-F1
#
_cell.length_a   1.000
_cell.length_b   1.000
_cell.length_c   1.000
_cell.angle_alpha   90.00
_cell.angle_beta   90.00
_cell.angle_gamma   90.00
#
_symmetry.space_group_name_H-M   'P 1'
#
loop_
_entity.id
_entity.type
_entity.pdbx_description
1 polymer ?
#
loop_
_entity_poly.entity_id
_entity_poly.type
_entity_poly.pdbx_seq_one_letter_code
_entity_poly.pdbx_strand_id
1 'polypeptide(L)'
;MGSTRMLSLGTGKAQSCDQTPHFRHIFRDSFLRRGFDAWMSTMETDSEWRKWRGRLNDSVKSDSHRLDVPLGNTPRTIDAVEAMEDYRNLVILQVGSARMARDAATTMLTSRLFFVVGSLPENTATPFWCCGSVRCKGPARVVIQALENLYPDGLSYVSDCGLIDRFGGLDSLCPSCGCYNRSISFLTHHLEHTVNIYIQTSCKKRWRIGGFPESMASFALRQGLRSSFGQDNHGYPCRQPCQSCDAIQSPVRGRRRKRESKGLEEVYPRKRSLV
;
A
#
# COMPACT_ATOMS: atom_id res chain seq x y z
N MET A 1 4.67 -8.95 0.37
CA MET A 1 5.29 -8.16 -0.71
C MET A 1 4.82 -6.71 -0.64
N GLY A 2 5.75 -5.77 -0.65
CA GLY A 2 5.47 -4.33 -0.66
C GLY A 2 6.15 -3.72 -1.89
N SER A 3 5.43 -2.89 -2.64
CA SER A 3 6.10 -1.98 -3.56
C SER A 3 6.86 -0.95 -2.73
N THR A 4 8.12 -0.71 -3.08
CA THR A 4 8.94 0.29 -2.41
C THR A 4 8.39 1.68 -2.72
N ARG A 5 7.76 2.28 -1.72
CA ARG A 5 7.32 3.68 -1.75
C ARG A 5 8.26 4.47 -0.86
N MET A 6 8.69 5.63 -1.34
CA MET A 6 9.63 6.48 -0.62
C MET A 6 9.06 7.88 -0.45
N LEU A 7 9.14 8.40 0.77
CA LEU A 7 8.86 9.79 1.07
C LEU A 7 10.14 10.40 1.64
N SER A 8 10.65 11.41 0.94
CA SER A 8 11.75 12.25 1.39
C SER A 8 11.18 13.59 1.84
N LEU A 9 11.59 14.08 3.00
CA LEU A 9 11.25 15.39 3.52
C LEU A 9 12.51 16.25 3.49
N GLY A 10 12.47 17.37 2.76
CA GLY A 10 13.52 18.36 2.74
C GLY A 10 13.28 19.44 3.81
N THR A 11 14.34 20.08 4.24
CA THR A 11 14.33 21.22 5.18
C THR A 11 14.24 22.56 4.46
N GLY A 12 13.89 22.54 3.17
CA GLY A 12 13.80 23.72 2.32
C GLY A 12 15.06 23.95 1.49
N LYS A 13 14.86 24.60 0.34
CA LYS A 13 15.93 24.92 -0.62
C LYS A 13 16.24 26.41 -0.58
N ALA A 14 17.49 26.73 -0.26
CA ALA A 14 18.00 28.07 -0.46
C ALA A 14 18.04 28.37 -1.96
N GLN A 15 17.54 29.55 -2.36
CA GLN A 15 17.72 30.00 -3.73
C GLN A 15 19.20 30.40 -3.90
N SER A 16 19.86 29.88 -4.93
CA SER A 16 21.21 30.31 -5.30
C SER A 16 21.16 31.80 -5.60
N CYS A 17 21.82 32.58 -4.77
CA CYS A 17 22.04 33.99 -5.07
C CYS A 17 23.25 34.02 -6.00
N ASP A 18 23.03 34.20 -7.30
CA ASP A 18 24.11 34.39 -8.29
C ASP A 18 24.84 35.74 -8.11
N GLN A 19 24.67 36.41 -6.96
CA GLN A 19 25.47 37.56 -6.60
C GLN A 19 26.84 37.08 -6.12
N THR A 20 27.80 37.13 -7.04
CA THR A 20 29.21 37.13 -6.68
C THR A 20 29.45 38.27 -5.67
N PRO A 21 30.00 38.00 -4.47
CA PRO A 21 30.17 39.03 -3.47
C PRO A 21 31.19 40.05 -4.01
N HIS A 22 30.74 41.29 -4.19
CA HIS A 22 31.54 42.38 -4.77
C HIS A 22 32.74 42.76 -3.87
N PHE A 23 32.74 42.35 -2.60
CA PHE A 23 33.84 42.56 -1.65
C PHE A 23 34.06 41.34 -0.75
N ARG A 24 35.32 40.89 -0.66
CA ARG A 24 35.78 39.78 0.19
C ARG A 24 36.27 40.33 1.54
N HIS A 25 35.47 40.21 2.59
CA HIS A 25 35.90 40.54 3.96
C HIS A 25 36.54 39.33 4.64
N ILE A 26 37.80 39.48 5.08
CA ILE A 26 38.64 38.44 5.71
C ILE A 26 37.97 37.78 6.94
N PHE A 27 37.16 38.53 7.70
CA PHE A 27 36.45 38.00 8.88
C PHE A 27 35.17 37.23 8.57
N ARG A 28 34.57 37.46 7.38
CA ARG A 28 33.38 36.73 6.92
C ARG A 28 33.76 35.42 6.20
N ASP A 29 35.03 35.32 5.80
CA ASP A 29 35.65 34.21 5.06
C ASP A 29 36.61 33.38 5.92
N SER A 30 36.39 33.30 7.25
CA SER A 30 37.22 32.51 8.16
C SER A 30 37.22 31.02 7.78
N PHE A 31 38.35 30.33 7.95
CA PHE A 31 38.51 28.89 7.66
C PHE A 31 37.46 28.03 8.38
N LEU A 32 37.05 28.42 9.59
CA LEU A 32 36.00 27.72 10.35
C LEU A 32 34.62 27.89 9.71
N ARG A 33 34.31 29.10 9.21
CA ARG A 33 33.07 29.37 8.48
C ARG A 33 33.04 28.59 7.17
N ARG A 34 34.14 28.58 6.40
CA ARG A 34 34.26 27.79 5.17
C ARG A 34 34.17 26.29 5.43
N GLY A 35 34.76 25.81 6.52
CA GLY A 35 34.67 24.40 6.93
C GLY A 35 33.25 24.00 7.33
N PHE A 36 32.56 24.86 8.09
CA PHE A 36 31.16 24.68 8.45
C PHE A 36 30.24 24.75 7.22
N ASP A 37 30.42 25.75 6.34
CA ASP A 37 29.65 25.91 5.12
C ASP A 37 29.88 24.73 4.15
N ALA A 38 31.11 24.24 4.04
CA ALA A 38 31.43 23.03 3.26
C ALA A 38 30.77 21.78 3.89
N TRP A 39 30.80 21.63 5.21
CA TRP A 39 30.10 20.54 5.90
C TRP A 39 28.58 20.62 5.68
N MET A 40 27.99 21.81 5.82
CA MET A 40 26.58 22.05 5.55
C MET A 40 26.21 21.78 4.08
N SER A 41 27.08 22.08 3.12
CA SER A 41 26.85 21.74 1.70
C SER A 41 26.82 20.23 1.45
N THR A 42 27.51 19.42 2.26
CA THR A 42 27.39 17.95 2.15
C THR A 42 26.04 17.42 2.64
N MET A 43 25.29 18.21 3.43
CA MET A 43 23.93 17.90 3.83
C MET A 43 22.89 18.35 2.79
N GLU A 44 23.29 18.98 1.69
CA GLU A 44 22.41 19.34 0.59
C GLU A 44 22.03 18.10 -0.25
N THR A 45 20.94 17.45 0.16
CA THR A 45 20.51 16.16 -0.40
C THR A 45 19.73 16.26 -1.71
N ASP A 46 19.50 17.45 -2.27
CA ASP A 46 18.64 17.59 -3.46
C ASP A 46 19.28 17.06 -4.74
N SER A 47 20.57 17.31 -4.92
CA SER A 47 21.33 16.78 -6.05
C SER A 47 21.40 15.25 -6.01
N GLU A 48 21.66 14.67 -4.85
CA GLU A 48 21.70 13.23 -4.62
C GLU A 48 20.31 12.58 -4.81
N TRP A 49 19.24 13.22 -4.34
CA TRP A 49 17.87 12.75 -4.60
C TRP A 49 17.55 12.75 -6.09
N ARG A 50 17.91 13.80 -6.82
CA ARG A 50 17.69 13.86 -8.27
C ARG A 50 18.49 12.77 -9.00
N LYS A 51 19.76 12.55 -8.63
CA LYS A 51 20.60 11.45 -9.16
C LYS A 51 19.99 10.08 -8.87
N TRP A 52 19.59 9.84 -7.62
CA TRP A 52 18.94 8.60 -7.20
C TRP A 52 17.64 8.36 -7.98
N ARG A 53 16.76 9.38 -8.05
CA ARG A 53 15.49 9.30 -8.77
C ARG A 53 15.70 9.09 -10.27
N GLY A 54 16.76 9.66 -10.85
CA GLY A 54 17.12 9.48 -12.26
C GLY A 54 17.46 8.03 -12.62
N ARG A 55 18.00 7.26 -11.66
CA ARG A 55 18.35 5.83 -11.85
C ARG A 55 17.17 4.87 -11.70
N LEU A 56 16.01 5.35 -11.25
CA LEU A 56 14.84 4.50 -11.01
C LEU A 56 14.02 4.25 -12.28
N ASN A 57 13.32 3.13 -12.31
CA ASN A 57 12.29 2.86 -13.31
C ASN A 57 11.07 3.77 -13.08
N ASP A 58 10.34 4.09 -14.15
CA ASP A 58 9.20 5.01 -14.10
C ASP A 58 8.07 4.54 -13.17
N SER A 59 7.95 3.22 -12.98
CA SER A 59 7.03 2.61 -12.03
C SER A 59 7.35 2.93 -10.57
N VAL A 60 8.63 3.11 -10.22
CA VAL A 60 9.07 3.46 -8.86
C VAL A 60 9.14 4.97 -8.69
N LYS A 61 9.47 5.70 -9.77
CA LYS A 61 9.48 7.18 -9.76
C LYS A 61 8.12 7.77 -9.40
N SER A 62 7.02 7.16 -9.86
CA SER A 62 5.65 7.58 -9.56
C SER A 62 5.23 7.29 -8.11
N ASP A 63 5.89 6.32 -7.46
CA ASP A 63 5.69 5.94 -6.06
C ASP A 63 6.69 6.63 -5.09
N SER A 64 7.58 7.47 -5.63
CA SER A 64 8.57 8.25 -4.89
C SER A 64 8.19 9.73 -4.82
N HIS A 65 8.12 10.26 -3.60
CA HIS A 65 7.73 11.65 -3.33
C HIS A 65 8.84 12.36 -2.55
N ARG A 66 9.16 13.59 -2.94
CA ARG A 66 9.97 14.51 -2.13
C ARG A 66 9.15 15.76 -1.85
N LEU A 67 8.91 16.02 -0.58
CA LEU A 67 8.28 17.25 -0.11
C LEU A 67 9.40 18.19 0.31
N ASP A 68 9.54 19.29 -0.41
CA ASP A 68 10.60 20.26 -0.21
C ASP A 68 10.10 21.61 -0.73
N VAL A 69 10.52 22.71 -0.09
CA VAL A 69 9.94 24.04 -0.35
C VAL A 69 11.05 25.06 -0.56
N PRO A 70 10.98 25.97 -1.55
CA PRO A 70 11.94 27.05 -1.67
C PRO A 70 11.83 28.00 -0.48
N LEU A 71 12.96 28.29 0.19
CA LEU A 71 13.01 29.18 1.36
C LEU A 71 12.94 30.67 0.98
N GLY A 72 13.22 31.01 -0.28
CA GLY A 72 13.19 32.39 -0.77
C GLY A 72 14.04 33.34 0.08
N ASN A 73 13.36 34.32 0.68
CA ASN A 73 13.94 35.37 1.53
C ASN A 73 13.91 35.05 3.04
N THR A 74 13.31 33.93 3.44
CA THR A 74 13.30 33.52 4.85
C THR A 74 14.72 33.24 5.33
N PRO A 75 15.07 33.53 6.61
CA PRO A 75 16.38 33.23 7.14
C PRO A 75 16.82 31.80 6.81
N ARG A 76 18.13 31.61 6.61
CA ARG A 76 18.70 30.32 6.18
C ARG A 76 19.44 29.61 7.31
N THR A 77 19.50 30.22 8.48
CA THR A 77 20.24 29.70 9.62
C THR A 77 19.34 28.79 10.46
N ILE A 78 19.90 27.70 10.97
CA ILE A 78 19.17 26.68 11.73
C ILE A 78 18.73 27.20 13.10
N ASP A 79 19.39 28.24 13.61
CA ASP A 79 19.19 28.86 14.91
C ASP A 79 18.17 30.02 14.91
N ALA A 80 17.55 30.34 13.77
CA ALA A 80 16.55 31.40 13.65
C ALA A 80 15.18 30.97 14.24
N VAL A 81 15.12 30.78 15.55
CA VAL A 81 13.90 30.34 16.27
C VAL A 81 12.77 31.35 16.11
N GLU A 82 13.10 32.63 15.99
CA GLU A 82 12.17 33.73 15.73
C GLU A 82 11.43 33.60 14.39
N ALA A 83 12.00 32.90 13.41
CA ALA A 83 11.43 32.72 12.07
C ALA A 83 10.59 31.42 11.93
N MET A 84 10.35 30.69 13.02
CA MET A 84 9.64 29.40 12.98
C MET A 84 8.22 29.48 12.40
N GLU A 85 7.47 30.53 12.74
CA GLU A 85 6.14 30.75 12.16
C GLU A 85 6.23 31.12 10.67
N ASP A 86 7.27 31.83 10.24
CA ASP A 86 7.49 32.14 8.83
C ASP A 86 7.78 30.87 8.02
N TYR A 87 8.58 29.93 8.54
CA TYR A 87 8.80 28.63 7.89
C TYR A 87 7.50 27.81 7.79
N ARG A 88 6.69 27.80 8.85
CA ARG A 88 5.39 27.12 8.84
C ARG A 88 4.47 27.70 7.77
N ASN A 89 4.33 29.02 7.76
CA ASN A 89 3.51 29.74 6.79
C ASN A 89 4.01 29.52 5.37
N LEU A 90 5.33 29.50 5.17
CA LEU A 90 5.95 29.20 3.88
C LEU A 90 5.52 27.82 3.36
N VAL A 91 5.53 26.77 4.20
CA VAL A 91 5.08 25.42 3.79
C VAL A 91 3.59 25.41 3.45
N ILE A 92 2.76 26.05 4.28
CA ILE A 92 1.30 26.07 4.12
C ILE A 92 0.88 26.87 2.87
N LEU A 93 1.51 28.02 2.64
CA LEU A 93 1.16 28.95 1.57
C LEU A 93 1.85 28.62 0.24
N GLN A 94 2.87 27.76 0.24
CA GLN A 94 3.55 27.36 -0.98
C GLN A 94 2.57 26.80 -2.01
N VAL A 95 2.55 27.43 -3.19
CA VAL A 95 1.71 26.97 -4.30
C VAL A 95 2.05 25.52 -4.65
N GLY A 96 1.03 24.66 -4.60
CA GLY A 96 1.16 23.24 -4.91
C GLY A 96 1.62 22.35 -3.75
N SER A 97 2.02 22.87 -2.59
CA SER A 97 2.43 22.04 -1.44
C SER A 97 1.30 21.11 -0.98
N ALA A 98 0.08 21.64 -0.88
CA ALA A 98 -1.11 20.86 -0.54
C ALA A 98 -1.39 19.73 -1.55
N ARG A 99 -1.15 19.98 -2.85
CA ARG A 99 -1.29 18.96 -3.90
C ARG A 99 -0.22 17.87 -3.77
N MET A 100 1.03 18.26 -3.52
CA MET A 100 2.12 17.31 -3.32
C MET A 100 1.91 16.46 -2.06
N ALA A 101 1.49 17.08 -0.96
CA ALA A 101 1.16 16.38 0.28
C ALA A 101 0.00 15.40 0.09
N ARG A 102 -1.07 15.83 -0.62
CA ARG A 102 -2.20 14.95 -0.99
C ARG A 102 -1.73 13.76 -1.81
N ASP A 103 -0.88 13.97 -2.79
CA ASP A 103 -0.36 12.91 -3.65
C ASP A 103 0.49 11.90 -2.88
N ALA A 104 1.39 12.39 -2.03
CA ALA A 104 2.21 11.55 -1.17
C ALA A 104 1.36 10.75 -0.18
N ALA A 105 0.41 11.41 0.49
CA ALA A 105 -0.52 10.76 1.41
C ALA A 105 -1.34 9.67 0.69
N THR A 106 -1.84 9.96 -0.52
CA THR A 106 -2.63 9.01 -1.31
C THR A 106 -1.78 7.82 -1.74
N THR A 107 -0.56 8.04 -2.21
CA THR A 107 0.37 6.93 -2.50
C THR A 107 0.58 6.07 -1.27
N MET A 108 0.78 6.66 -0.08
CA MET A 108 1.00 5.91 1.17
C MET A 108 -0.25 5.17 1.66
N LEU A 109 -1.44 5.77 1.57
CA LEU A 109 -2.70 5.12 1.94
C LEU A 109 -3.03 3.97 1.00
N THR A 110 -2.89 4.17 -0.31
CA THR A 110 -3.14 3.13 -1.32
C THR A 110 -2.18 1.94 -1.20
N SER A 111 -0.96 2.11 -0.63
CA SER A 111 -0.06 0.97 -0.33
C SER A 111 -0.63 -0.03 0.64
N ARG A 112 -1.51 0.45 1.53
CA ARG A 112 -2.10 -0.41 2.55
C ARG A 112 -3.12 -1.35 1.92
N LEU A 113 -3.63 -1.02 0.74
CA LEU A 113 -4.55 -1.89 0.00
C LEU A 113 -3.79 -2.94 -0.78
N PHE A 114 -4.32 -4.16 -0.82
CA PHE A 114 -3.76 -5.28 -1.56
C PHE A 114 -4.86 -6.24 -1.99
N PHE A 115 -4.62 -6.99 -3.06
CA PHE A 115 -5.56 -7.96 -3.58
C PHE A 115 -5.29 -9.37 -3.06
N VAL A 116 -6.36 -10.12 -2.80
CA VAL A 116 -6.33 -11.55 -2.46
C VAL A 116 -7.23 -12.28 -3.46
N VAL A 117 -6.70 -13.34 -4.08
CA VAL A 117 -7.44 -14.13 -5.05
C VAL A 117 -8.42 -15.01 -4.27
N GLY A 118 -9.67 -15.09 -4.73
CA GLY A 118 -10.69 -15.93 -4.10
C GLY A 118 -10.55 -17.37 -4.55
N SER A 119 -10.70 -17.58 -5.86
CA SER A 119 -10.55 -18.88 -6.51
C SER A 119 -9.89 -18.72 -7.86
N LEU A 120 -9.16 -19.74 -8.30
CA LEU A 120 -8.67 -19.83 -9.67
C LEU A 120 -9.69 -20.57 -10.54
N PRO A 121 -9.72 -20.29 -11.86
CA PRO A 121 -10.51 -21.10 -12.78
C PRO A 121 -9.97 -22.55 -12.80
N GLU A 122 -10.88 -23.52 -12.72
CA GLU A 122 -10.54 -24.95 -12.84
C GLU A 122 -10.20 -25.34 -14.28
N ASN A 123 -10.77 -24.63 -15.26
CA ASN A 123 -10.53 -24.85 -16.68
C ASN A 123 -9.52 -23.83 -17.23
N THR A 124 -8.64 -24.28 -18.12
CA THR A 124 -7.65 -23.47 -18.85
C THR A 124 -8.25 -22.54 -19.90
N ALA A 125 -9.58 -22.36 -19.89
CA ALA A 125 -10.26 -21.47 -20.81
C ALA A 125 -9.82 -20.02 -20.60
N THR A 126 -9.32 -19.41 -21.66
CA THR A 126 -8.85 -18.02 -21.70
C THR A 126 -9.69 -17.23 -22.69
N PRO A 127 -10.12 -15.99 -22.38
CA PRO A 127 -9.98 -15.28 -21.09
C PRO A 127 -10.93 -15.83 -20.00
N PHE A 128 -10.64 -15.55 -18.73
CA PHE A 128 -11.46 -15.96 -17.58
C PHE A 128 -11.71 -14.80 -16.60
N TRP A 129 -12.80 -14.92 -15.83
CA TRP A 129 -13.11 -13.98 -14.75
C TRP A 129 -12.29 -14.33 -13.50
N CYS A 130 -11.43 -13.40 -13.08
CA CYS A 130 -10.72 -13.49 -11.81
C CYS A 130 -11.56 -12.84 -10.72
N CYS A 131 -11.93 -13.62 -9.70
CA CYS A 131 -12.68 -13.15 -8.55
C CYS A 131 -11.78 -13.12 -7.31
N GLY A 132 -11.88 -12.05 -6.53
CA GLY A 132 -11.13 -11.91 -5.30
C GLY A 132 -11.61 -10.75 -4.46
N SER A 133 -10.76 -10.32 -3.53
CA SER A 133 -11.08 -9.21 -2.63
C SER A 133 -9.89 -8.27 -2.46
N VAL A 134 -10.17 -6.97 -2.44
CA VAL A 134 -9.22 -5.94 -2.00
C VAL A 134 -9.35 -5.80 -0.49
N ARG A 135 -8.21 -5.88 0.19
CA ARG A 135 -8.08 -5.81 1.64
C ARG A 135 -7.15 -4.68 2.05
N CYS A 136 -7.24 -4.24 3.31
CA CYS A 136 -6.39 -3.19 3.86
C CYS A 136 -5.47 -3.73 4.97
N LYS A 137 -4.20 -3.28 4.98
CA LYS A 137 -3.21 -3.53 6.04
C LYS A 137 -3.29 -2.47 7.14
N GLY A 138 -3.33 -2.92 8.39
CA GLY A 138 -3.37 -2.02 9.56
C GLY A 138 -4.79 -1.49 9.84
N PRO A 139 -4.93 -0.29 10.44
CA PRO A 139 -6.23 0.24 10.89
C PRO A 139 -7.09 0.66 9.69
N ALA A 140 -7.86 -0.29 9.16
CA ALA A 140 -8.63 -0.13 7.93
C ALA A 140 -9.57 1.08 7.95
N ARG A 141 -10.34 1.28 9.03
CA ARG A 141 -11.23 2.44 9.17
C ARG A 141 -10.52 3.77 8.94
N VAL A 142 -9.37 3.98 9.58
CA VAL A 142 -8.59 5.22 9.48
C VAL A 142 -8.08 5.43 8.05
N VAL A 143 -7.58 4.38 7.41
CA VAL A 143 -7.05 4.45 6.04
C VAL A 143 -8.15 4.76 5.03
N ILE A 144 -9.28 4.07 5.12
CA ILE A 144 -10.40 4.21 4.19
C ILE A 144 -11.07 5.58 4.36
N GLN A 145 -11.31 6.01 5.60
CA GLN A 145 -11.85 7.34 5.89
C GLN A 145 -10.92 8.46 5.38
N ALA A 146 -9.61 8.31 5.54
CA ALA A 146 -8.66 9.28 5.01
C ALA A 146 -8.72 9.36 3.48
N LEU A 147 -8.87 8.23 2.77
CA LEU A 147 -9.04 8.23 1.32
C LEU A 147 -10.34 8.91 0.87
N GLU A 148 -11.46 8.69 1.57
CA GLU A 148 -12.73 9.35 1.28
C GLU A 148 -12.66 10.86 1.52
N ASN A 149 -12.03 11.29 2.62
CA ASN A 149 -11.85 12.71 2.92
C ASN A 149 -10.98 13.43 1.89
N LEU A 150 -9.96 12.75 1.35
CA LEU A 150 -9.10 13.31 0.30
C LEU A 150 -9.80 13.42 -1.06
N TYR A 151 -10.81 12.56 -1.31
CA TYR A 151 -11.49 12.42 -2.58
C TYR A 151 -13.01 12.28 -2.40
N PRO A 152 -13.71 13.37 -2.01
CA PRO A 152 -15.15 13.34 -1.77
C PRO A 152 -15.97 13.04 -3.04
N ASP A 153 -15.42 13.35 -4.23
CA ASP A 153 -16.02 13.02 -5.53
C ASP A 153 -16.03 11.51 -5.83
N GLY A 154 -15.40 10.71 -4.97
CA GLY A 154 -15.37 9.27 -5.05
C GLY A 154 -14.13 8.70 -5.74
N LEU A 155 -13.95 7.40 -5.52
CA LEU A 155 -12.85 6.61 -6.04
C LEU A 155 -13.40 5.36 -6.74
N SER A 156 -12.59 4.74 -7.58
CA SER A 156 -12.94 3.48 -8.26
C SER A 156 -11.73 2.57 -8.39
N TYR A 157 -11.97 1.26 -8.37
CA TYR A 157 -10.98 0.27 -8.74
C TYR A 157 -10.97 0.11 -10.25
N VAL A 158 -9.79 0.20 -10.85
CA VAL A 158 -9.59 0.07 -12.29
C VAL A 158 -8.40 -0.85 -12.57
N SER A 159 -8.47 -1.57 -13.69
CA SER A 159 -7.33 -2.30 -14.26
C SER A 159 -6.81 -1.58 -15.51
N ASP A 160 -5.79 -2.15 -16.14
CA ASP A 160 -5.35 -1.68 -17.46
C ASP A 160 -6.44 -1.87 -18.54
N CYS A 161 -7.43 -2.73 -18.31
CA CYS A 161 -8.54 -3.01 -19.23
C CYS A 161 -9.79 -2.14 -18.97
N GLY A 162 -9.84 -1.36 -17.88
CA GLY A 162 -10.96 -0.47 -17.59
C GLY A 162 -11.46 -0.54 -16.15
N LEU A 163 -12.71 -0.12 -15.96
CA LEU A 163 -13.36 -0.09 -14.65
C LEU A 163 -13.60 -1.51 -14.13
N ILE A 164 -13.18 -1.78 -12.89
CA ILE A 164 -13.48 -3.03 -12.18
C ILE A 164 -14.76 -2.81 -11.35
N ASP A 165 -14.73 -1.84 -10.45
CA ASP A 165 -15.83 -1.56 -9.52
C ASP A 165 -15.66 -0.17 -8.88
N ARG A 166 -16.70 0.35 -8.23
CA ARG A 166 -16.60 1.54 -7.39
C ARG A 166 -15.82 1.23 -6.11
N PHE A 167 -15.16 2.24 -5.56
CA PHE A 167 -14.52 2.11 -4.26
C PHE A 167 -15.59 1.89 -3.19
N GLY A 168 -15.39 0.87 -2.36
CA GLY A 168 -16.41 0.39 -1.45
C GLY A 168 -16.56 1.20 -0.16
N GLY A 169 -15.64 2.13 0.10
CA GLY A 169 -15.73 3.06 1.23
C GLY A 169 -15.80 2.39 2.60
N LEU A 170 -16.31 3.12 3.59
CA LEU A 170 -16.53 2.58 4.95
C LEU A 170 -17.55 1.43 4.98
N ASP A 171 -18.45 1.34 4.01
CA ASP A 171 -19.46 0.27 3.91
C ASP A 171 -18.84 -1.11 3.65
N SER A 172 -17.61 -1.15 3.12
CA SER A 172 -16.88 -2.40 2.88
C SER A 172 -16.02 -2.82 4.08
N LEU A 173 -16.19 -2.19 5.23
CA LEU A 173 -15.63 -2.67 6.50
C LEU A 173 -16.50 -3.79 7.06
N CYS A 174 -15.85 -4.89 7.45
CA CYS A 174 -16.53 -5.96 8.15
C CYS A 174 -17.06 -5.46 9.51
N PRO A 175 -18.35 -5.59 9.81
CA PRO A 175 -18.91 -5.15 11.08
C PRO A 175 -18.37 -5.96 12.28
N SER A 176 -17.94 -7.20 12.04
CA SER A 176 -17.47 -8.11 13.09
C SER A 176 -16.01 -7.87 13.49
N CYS A 177 -15.14 -7.54 12.54
CA CYS A 177 -13.69 -7.43 12.80
C CYS A 177 -13.08 -6.08 12.37
N GLY A 178 -13.86 -5.19 11.78
CA GLY A 178 -13.42 -3.87 11.31
C GLY A 178 -12.43 -3.91 10.14
N CYS A 179 -12.13 -5.08 9.58
CA CYS A 179 -11.24 -5.22 8.44
C CYS A 179 -11.94 -4.80 7.14
N TYR A 180 -11.24 -4.06 6.28
CA TYR A 180 -11.73 -3.75 4.94
C TYR A 180 -11.68 -4.99 4.04
N ASN A 181 -12.79 -5.28 3.38
CA ASN A 181 -12.93 -6.41 2.47
C ASN A 181 -13.91 -6.07 1.34
N ARG A 182 -13.39 -5.59 0.20
CA ARG A 182 -14.18 -5.32 -0.99
C ARG A 182 -13.99 -6.42 -2.03
N SER A 183 -15.03 -7.23 -2.26
CA SER A 183 -15.03 -8.20 -3.34
C SER A 183 -15.01 -7.49 -4.69
N ILE A 184 -14.14 -7.94 -5.60
CA ILE A 184 -14.04 -7.43 -6.97
C ILE A 184 -13.84 -8.60 -7.95
N SER A 185 -14.26 -8.39 -9.19
CA SER A 185 -14.07 -9.34 -10.28
C SER A 185 -13.66 -8.62 -11.55
N PHE A 186 -12.65 -9.14 -12.25
CA PHE A 186 -12.17 -8.56 -13.51
C PHE A 186 -11.75 -9.64 -14.50
N LEU A 187 -11.85 -9.34 -15.79
CA LEU A 187 -11.46 -10.25 -16.86
C LEU A 187 -9.93 -10.30 -16.97
N THR A 188 -9.37 -11.51 -17.03
CA THR A 188 -7.94 -11.77 -17.20
C THR A 188 -7.73 -12.66 -18.42
N HIS A 189 -6.75 -12.33 -19.27
CA HIS A 189 -6.46 -13.10 -20.47
C HIS A 189 -5.79 -14.44 -20.18
N HIS A 190 -4.80 -14.47 -19.30
CA HIS A 190 -4.05 -15.69 -18.95
C HIS A 190 -3.52 -15.59 -17.52
N LEU A 191 -3.30 -16.73 -16.84
CA LEU A 191 -2.83 -16.77 -15.45
C LEU A 191 -1.45 -16.12 -15.25
N GLU A 192 -0.57 -16.29 -16.24
CA GLU A 192 0.77 -15.70 -16.28
C GLU A 192 0.78 -14.25 -16.77
N HIS A 193 -0.36 -13.73 -17.26
CA HIS A 193 -0.41 -12.35 -17.69
C HIS A 193 -0.34 -11.42 -16.48
N THR A 194 0.59 -10.47 -16.53
CA THR A 194 0.76 -9.45 -15.50
C THR A 194 -0.41 -8.48 -15.54
N VAL A 195 -1.09 -8.33 -14.41
CA VAL A 195 -2.20 -7.38 -14.26
C VAL A 195 -1.76 -6.24 -13.34
N ASN A 196 -2.40 -5.08 -13.48
CA ASN A 196 -2.35 -4.03 -12.47
C ASN A 196 -3.76 -3.72 -11.96
N ILE A 197 -3.87 -3.43 -10.67
CA ILE A 197 -5.06 -2.83 -10.08
C ILE A 197 -4.67 -1.46 -9.51
N TYR A 198 -5.47 -0.46 -9.84
CA TYR A 198 -5.31 0.90 -9.38
C TYR A 198 -6.56 1.36 -8.65
N ILE A 199 -6.38 2.33 -7.76
CA ILE A 199 -7.42 3.28 -7.37
C ILE A 199 -7.35 4.45 -8.34
N GLN A 200 -8.50 4.89 -8.82
CA GLN A 200 -8.64 6.02 -9.72
C GLN A 200 -9.66 7.03 -9.20
N THR A 201 -9.35 8.32 -9.38
CA THR A 201 -10.28 9.46 -9.18
C THR A 201 -11.18 9.69 -10.40
N SER A 202 -12.24 10.47 -10.22
CA SER A 202 -13.06 11.03 -11.31
C SER A 202 -12.21 11.73 -12.39
N CYS A 203 -11.17 12.48 -11.99
CA CYS A 203 -10.22 13.15 -12.89
C CYS A 203 -9.14 12.23 -13.50
N LYS A 204 -9.37 10.91 -13.51
CA LYS A 204 -8.53 9.87 -14.13
C LYS A 204 -7.13 9.68 -13.55
N LYS A 205 -6.77 10.40 -12.48
CA LYS A 205 -5.52 10.14 -11.76
C LYS A 205 -5.59 8.79 -11.06
N ARG A 206 -4.52 7.99 -11.21
CA ARG A 206 -4.46 6.60 -10.73
C ARG A 206 -3.26 6.33 -9.81
N TRP A 207 -3.46 5.49 -8.80
CA TRP A 207 -2.41 4.97 -7.92
C TRP A 207 -2.53 3.46 -7.82
N ARG A 208 -1.40 2.76 -7.95
CA ARG A 208 -1.38 1.30 -7.92
C ARG A 208 -1.55 0.79 -6.49
N ILE A 209 -2.43 -0.18 -6.27
CA ILE A 209 -2.52 -0.83 -4.95
C ILE A 209 -1.32 -1.76 -4.73
N GLY A 210 -1.04 -2.11 -3.48
CA GLY A 210 0.07 -2.97 -3.12
C GLY A 210 -0.05 -4.38 -3.71
N GLY A 211 1.09 -4.96 -4.09
CA GLY A 211 1.19 -6.32 -4.63
C GLY A 211 1.12 -6.43 -6.16
N PHE A 212 1.00 -5.30 -6.87
CA PHE A 212 1.06 -5.22 -8.34
C PHE A 212 2.28 -4.40 -8.79
N PRO A 213 2.74 -4.52 -10.06
CA PRO A 213 2.27 -5.42 -11.12
C PRO A 213 2.58 -6.89 -10.79
N GLU A 214 1.66 -7.80 -11.10
CA GLU A 214 1.81 -9.21 -10.74
C GLU A 214 0.85 -10.14 -11.51
N SER A 215 1.25 -11.40 -11.69
CA SER A 215 0.41 -12.42 -12.34
C SER A 215 -0.52 -13.14 -11.36
N MET A 216 -1.66 -13.63 -11.84
CA MET A 216 -2.59 -14.40 -11.01
C MET A 216 -1.98 -15.73 -10.56
N ALA A 217 -1.11 -16.33 -11.39
CA ALA A 217 -0.32 -17.50 -11.03
C ALA A 217 0.59 -17.24 -9.80
N SER A 218 1.29 -16.10 -9.77
CA SER A 218 2.12 -15.71 -8.63
C SER A 218 1.30 -15.48 -7.36
N PHE A 219 0.12 -14.86 -7.46
CA PHE A 219 -0.78 -14.74 -6.30
C PHE A 219 -1.24 -16.10 -5.79
N ALA A 220 -1.63 -17.00 -6.69
CA ALA A 220 -2.09 -18.34 -6.33
C ALA A 220 -1.00 -19.19 -5.68
N LEU A 221 0.23 -19.12 -6.19
CA LEU A 221 1.39 -19.76 -5.61
C LEU A 221 1.62 -19.25 -4.17
N ARG A 222 1.71 -17.93 -3.98
CA ARG A 222 1.97 -17.32 -2.67
C ARG A 222 0.84 -17.51 -1.65
N GLN A 223 -0.40 -17.65 -2.11
CA GLN A 223 -1.55 -17.93 -1.25
C GLN A 223 -1.74 -19.44 -0.99
N GLY A 224 -0.92 -20.29 -1.62
CA GLY A 224 -1.03 -21.74 -1.51
C GLY A 224 -2.31 -22.30 -2.12
N LEU A 225 -2.94 -21.61 -3.08
CA LEU A 225 -4.19 -22.05 -3.72
C LEU A 225 -4.03 -23.35 -4.52
N ARG A 226 -2.79 -23.68 -4.92
CA ARG A 226 -2.43 -24.91 -5.62
C ARG A 226 -1.73 -25.95 -4.72
N SER A 227 -1.69 -25.73 -3.41
CA SER A 227 -1.04 -26.70 -2.51
C SER A 227 -1.90 -27.95 -2.36
N SER A 228 -1.35 -29.10 -2.74
CA SER A 228 -2.00 -30.40 -2.61
C SER A 228 -2.12 -30.87 -1.15
N PHE A 229 -1.28 -30.35 -0.25
CA PHE A 229 -1.20 -30.77 1.16
C PHE A 229 -0.93 -29.59 2.09
N GLY A 230 -1.98 -29.12 2.76
CA GLY A 230 -1.87 -28.06 3.77
C GLY A 230 -1.32 -26.74 3.23
N GLN A 231 -1.45 -25.68 4.02
CA GLN A 231 -0.74 -24.44 3.76
C GLN A 231 0.52 -24.42 4.62
N ASP A 232 1.57 -23.71 4.19
CA ASP A 232 2.85 -23.58 4.93
C ASP A 232 2.65 -23.00 6.35
N ASN A 233 1.56 -22.27 6.58
CA ASN A 233 1.15 -21.75 7.88
C ASN A 233 0.36 -22.78 8.73
N HIS A 234 0.29 -24.05 8.32
CA HIS A 234 -0.56 -25.09 8.94
C HIS A 234 -2.05 -24.70 9.08
N GLY A 235 -2.54 -23.78 8.23
CA GLY A 235 -3.89 -23.25 8.31
C GLY A 235 -4.09 -22.21 9.42
N TYR A 236 -3.03 -21.78 10.12
CA TYR A 236 -3.11 -20.64 11.04
C TYR A 236 -3.13 -19.33 10.24
N PRO A 237 -4.24 -18.59 10.28
CA PRO A 237 -4.29 -17.30 9.62
C PRO A 237 -3.32 -16.33 10.31
N CYS A 238 -2.58 -15.54 9.53
CA CYS A 238 -1.74 -14.45 10.06
C CYS A 238 -2.55 -13.28 10.67
N ARG A 239 -3.86 -13.49 10.87
CA ARG A 239 -4.84 -12.57 11.44
C ARG A 239 -5.87 -13.37 12.23
N GLN A 240 -6.58 -12.73 13.14
CA GLN A 240 -7.75 -13.35 13.76
C GLN A 240 -8.74 -13.79 12.67
N PRO A 241 -9.12 -15.09 12.61
CA PRO A 241 -10.07 -15.57 11.62
C PRO A 241 -11.41 -14.88 11.85
N CYS A 242 -12.08 -14.50 10.76
CA CYS A 242 -13.38 -13.86 10.82
C CYS A 242 -14.30 -14.59 9.86
N GLN A 243 -15.34 -15.24 10.40
CA GLN A 243 -16.29 -16.00 9.60
C GLN A 243 -16.90 -15.15 8.48
N SER A 244 -17.26 -13.89 8.75
CA SER A 244 -17.80 -12.97 7.75
C SER A 244 -16.82 -12.63 6.63
N CYS A 245 -15.51 -12.50 6.93
CA CYS A 245 -14.49 -12.20 5.92
C CYS A 245 -13.95 -13.43 5.19
N ASP A 246 -13.97 -14.59 5.85
CA ASP A 246 -13.36 -15.82 5.37
C ASP A 246 -14.39 -16.76 4.71
N ALA A 247 -15.68 -16.65 5.02
CA ALA A 247 -16.75 -17.43 4.38
C ALA A 247 -16.85 -17.15 2.87
N ILE A 248 -16.51 -15.94 2.44
CA ILE A 248 -16.48 -15.55 1.02
C ILE A 248 -15.36 -16.31 0.27
N GLN A 249 -14.37 -16.87 0.97
CA GLN A 249 -13.20 -17.54 0.39
C GLN A 249 -13.28 -19.08 0.42
N SER A 250 -14.34 -19.68 0.98
CA SER A 250 -14.42 -21.13 1.13
C SER A 250 -15.55 -21.75 0.30
N PRO A 251 -15.30 -22.19 -0.94
CA PRO A 251 -16.25 -23.07 -1.60
C PRO A 251 -16.27 -24.46 -0.96
N VAL A 252 -15.14 -24.96 -0.44
CA VAL A 252 -15.08 -26.32 0.12
C VAL A 252 -14.02 -26.42 1.23
N ARG A 253 -14.37 -26.05 2.47
CA ARG A 253 -13.72 -26.74 3.60
C ARG A 253 -14.34 -28.13 3.63
N GLY A 254 -13.61 -29.13 3.13
CA GLY A 254 -14.04 -30.52 3.16
C GLY A 254 -14.59 -30.85 4.55
N ARG A 255 -15.89 -31.14 4.63
CA ARG A 255 -16.51 -31.66 5.86
C ARG A 255 -15.65 -32.83 6.29
N ARG A 256 -14.95 -32.69 7.41
CA ARG A 256 -14.26 -33.79 8.07
C ARG A 256 -15.34 -34.84 8.32
N ARG A 257 -15.40 -35.90 7.50
CA ARG A 257 -16.30 -37.03 7.73
C ARG A 257 -15.89 -37.57 9.09
N LYS A 258 -16.71 -37.29 10.10
CA LYS A 258 -16.62 -37.92 11.41
C LYS A 258 -16.78 -39.41 11.10
N ARG A 259 -15.70 -40.19 11.22
CA ARG A 259 -15.82 -41.64 11.27
C ARG A 259 -16.65 -41.90 12.52
N GLU A 260 -17.93 -42.22 12.34
CA GLU A 260 -18.69 -42.90 13.38
C GLU A 260 -18.01 -44.25 13.56
N SER A 261 -17.21 -44.37 14.62
CA SER A 261 -16.85 -45.65 15.17
C SER A 261 -18.17 -46.27 15.66
N LYS A 262 -18.77 -47.14 14.83
CA LYS A 262 -19.78 -48.07 15.32
C LYS A 262 -19.11 -48.90 16.41
N GLY A 263 -19.49 -48.64 17.66
CA GLY A 263 -19.22 -49.57 18.75
C GLY A 263 -19.88 -50.89 18.40
N LEU A 264 -19.07 -51.93 18.23
CA LEU A 264 -19.51 -53.31 18.32
C LEU A 264 -19.84 -53.56 19.80
N GLU A 265 -21.10 -53.39 20.19
CA GLU A 265 -21.62 -54.09 21.34
C GLU A 265 -21.97 -55.51 20.88
N GLU A 266 -21.04 -56.44 21.12
CA GLU A 266 -21.31 -57.87 21.06
C GLU A 266 -22.28 -58.24 22.17
N VAL A 267 -23.49 -58.61 21.74
CA VAL A 267 -24.54 -59.22 22.55
C VAL A 267 -24.09 -60.63 22.96
N TYR A 268 -23.73 -60.81 24.23
CA TYR A 268 -23.61 -62.15 24.83
C TYR A 268 -25.00 -62.72 25.15
N PRO A 269 -25.37 -63.93 24.68
CA PRO A 269 -26.62 -64.57 25.10
C PRO A 269 -26.45 -65.26 26.46
N ARG A 270 -27.30 -64.85 27.41
CA ARG A 270 -27.54 -65.56 28.69
C ARG A 270 -28.03 -66.98 28.43
N LYS A 271 -27.25 -68.00 28.80
CA LYS A 271 -27.79 -69.34 29.08
C LYS A 271 -28.27 -69.38 30.54
N ARG A 272 -29.57 -69.58 30.72
CA ARG A 272 -30.18 -70.05 31.96
C ARG A 272 -29.99 -71.56 32.05
N SER A 273 -29.52 -72.04 33.20
CA SER A 273 -29.68 -73.44 33.63
C SER A 273 -30.69 -73.45 34.77
N LEU A 274 -31.65 -74.37 34.66
CA LEU A 274 -32.64 -74.71 35.66
C LEU A 274 -31.99 -75.34 36.90
N VAL A 275 -32.50 -74.97 38.09
CA VAL A 275 -33.01 -75.91 39.11
C VAL A 275 -34.35 -75.34 39.57
#